data_AF-A0AAU9XFC5-F1
#
_entry.id   AF-A0AAU9XFC5-F1
#
_cell.length_a   1.000
_cell.length_b   1.000
_cell.length_c   1.000
_cell.angle_alpha   90.00
_cell.angle_beta   90.00
_cell.angle_gamma   90.00
#
_symmetry.space_group_name_H-M   'P 1'
#
loop_
_entity.id
_entity.type
_entity.pdbx_description
1 polymer ?
#
loop_
_entity_poly.entity_id
_entity_poly.type
_entity_poly.pdbx_seq_one_letter_code
_entity_poly.pdbx_strand_id
1 'polypeptide(L)'
;MASATPSQPSTKETSNYAQLCRLLVEVGSLMLREIFDRVCPPENLHAVLTNPTNHAKLQTLRKKRVLSTFQWGKLYPVSKTSVSSGNFDTSLLLFLLRNIFGLNFPASGRNNLPPGSDTSPEADITRIKFFRDRVFRYAANASVDDPTFSLYWNNIKDTFLRIGGTCYEEVIDDPTLHCMDADLEEHYQELLREWLKDDDHITDKVHGDKIVKKGQEGRGHGGFL
;
A
#
# COMPACT_ATOMS: atom_id res chain seq x y z
N MET A 1 20.70 -23.29 -28.84
CA MET A 1 19.47 -22.62 -29.31
C MET A 1 18.60 -22.39 -28.09
N ALA A 2 18.49 -21.14 -27.63
CA ALA A 2 17.62 -20.79 -26.50
C ALA A 2 16.17 -20.89 -26.99
N SER A 3 15.37 -21.74 -26.34
CA SER A 3 13.93 -21.80 -26.56
C SER A 3 13.32 -20.54 -25.98
N ALA A 4 12.97 -19.57 -26.83
CA ALA A 4 12.11 -18.47 -26.43
C ALA A 4 10.75 -19.07 -26.07
N THR A 5 10.35 -18.94 -24.81
CA THR A 5 8.99 -19.25 -24.35
C THR A 5 8.03 -18.43 -25.22
N PRO A 6 7.00 -19.03 -25.85
CA PRO A 6 6.06 -18.25 -26.62
C PRO A 6 5.31 -17.30 -25.68
N SER A 7 5.54 -16.00 -25.85
CA SER A 7 4.71 -14.96 -25.25
C SER A 7 3.27 -15.22 -25.67
N GLN A 8 2.40 -15.48 -24.69
CA GLN A 8 0.97 -15.67 -24.93
C GLN A 8 0.46 -14.39 -25.61
N PRO A 9 -0.28 -14.47 -26.72
CA PRO A 9 -0.84 -13.28 -27.35
C PRO A 9 -1.76 -12.58 -26.35
N SER A 10 -1.51 -11.29 -26.11
CA SER A 10 -2.39 -10.45 -25.29
C SER A 10 -3.81 -10.56 -25.82
N THR A 11 -4.74 -10.86 -24.91
CA THR A 11 -6.18 -10.90 -25.18
C THR A 11 -6.83 -9.69 -24.53
N LYS A 12 -8.06 -9.39 -24.93
CA LYS A 12 -8.82 -8.31 -24.28
C LYS A 12 -8.93 -8.53 -22.76
N GLU A 13 -9.18 -9.76 -22.33
CA GLU A 13 -9.35 -10.06 -20.90
C GLU A 13 -8.05 -9.95 -20.12
N THR A 14 -6.89 -10.28 -20.71
CA THR A 14 -5.59 -10.08 -20.07
C THR A 14 -5.24 -8.60 -19.96
N SER A 15 -5.54 -7.83 -21.00
CA SER A 15 -5.45 -6.38 -20.99
C SER A 15 -6.34 -5.75 -19.91
N ASN A 16 -7.60 -6.19 -19.79
CA ASN A 16 -8.52 -5.72 -18.75
C ASN A 16 -7.95 -5.91 -17.33
N TYR A 17 -7.39 -7.09 -17.05
CA TYR A 17 -6.77 -7.37 -15.75
C TYR A 17 -5.56 -6.45 -15.50
N ALA A 18 -4.69 -6.29 -16.49
CA ALA A 18 -3.53 -5.42 -16.39
C ALA A 18 -3.90 -3.94 -16.19
N GLN A 19 -4.94 -3.46 -16.87
CA GLN A 19 -5.47 -2.11 -16.67
C GLN A 19 -5.95 -1.89 -15.23
N LEU A 20 -6.64 -2.86 -14.62
CA LEU A 20 -7.02 -2.78 -13.21
C LEU A 20 -5.79 -2.77 -12.28
N CYS A 21 -4.77 -3.58 -12.58
CA CYS A 21 -3.50 -3.58 -11.85
C CYS A 21 -2.84 -2.20 -11.92
N ARG A 22 -2.74 -1.63 -13.13
CA ARG A 22 -2.16 -0.31 -13.36
C ARG A 22 -2.93 0.80 -12.64
N LEU A 23 -4.26 0.81 -12.75
CA LEU A 23 -5.10 1.79 -12.07
C LEU A 23 -4.86 1.78 -10.55
N LEU A 24 -4.80 0.59 -9.95
CA LEU A 24 -4.50 0.45 -8.53
C LEU A 24 -3.07 0.87 -8.18
N VAL A 25 -2.07 0.44 -8.96
CA VAL A 25 -0.66 0.71 -8.68
C VAL A 25 -0.34 2.19 -8.87
N GLU A 26 -0.75 2.81 -9.96
CA GLU A 26 -0.43 4.22 -10.24
C GLU A 26 -1.32 5.15 -9.42
N VAL A 27 -2.63 5.11 -9.67
CA VAL A 27 -3.57 6.05 -9.06
C VAL A 27 -3.81 5.70 -7.59
N GLY A 28 -3.87 4.42 -7.23
CA GLY A 28 -3.98 4.02 -5.82
C GLY A 28 -2.75 4.43 -4.99
N SER A 29 -1.54 4.48 -5.58
CA SER A 29 -0.37 5.06 -4.89
C SER A 29 -0.52 6.55 -4.66
N LEU A 30 -1.07 7.30 -5.63
CA LEU A 30 -1.38 8.71 -5.47
C LEU A 30 -2.42 8.92 -4.37
N MET A 31 -3.48 8.11 -4.33
CA MET A 31 -4.52 8.18 -3.29
C MET A 31 -3.98 7.88 -1.89
N LEU A 32 -3.09 6.90 -1.76
CA LEU A 32 -2.43 6.64 -0.48
C LEU A 32 -1.55 7.80 -0.03
N ARG A 33 -0.87 8.47 -0.97
CA ARG A 33 -0.08 9.66 -0.67
C ARG A 33 -0.95 10.84 -0.27
N GLU A 34 -2.07 11.04 -0.95
CA GLU A 34 -3.07 12.06 -0.61
C GLU A 34 -3.60 11.84 0.83
N ILE A 35 -3.93 10.61 1.19
CA ILE A 35 -4.34 10.27 2.57
C ILE A 35 -3.18 10.53 3.55
N PHE A 36 -1.95 10.15 3.19
CA PHE A 36 -0.78 10.39 4.02
C PHE A 36 -0.55 11.88 4.28
N ASP A 37 -0.60 12.71 3.24
CA ASP A 37 -0.33 14.15 3.32
C ASP A 37 -1.44 14.89 4.10
N ARG A 38 -2.67 14.35 4.12
CA ARG A 38 -3.73 14.85 5.03
C ARG A 38 -3.45 14.55 6.50
N VAL A 39 -2.88 13.39 6.80
CA VAL A 39 -2.52 12.99 8.18
C VAL A 39 -1.22 13.67 8.62
N CYS A 40 -0.26 13.81 7.70
CA CYS A 40 1.01 14.47 7.91
C CYS A 40 1.29 15.44 6.77
N PRO A 41 0.89 16.71 6.92
CA PRO A 41 1.21 17.73 5.93
C PRO A 41 2.71 17.71 5.57
N PRO A 42 3.10 17.85 4.29
CA PRO A 42 4.49 17.72 3.85
C PRO A 42 5.48 18.59 4.62
N GLU A 43 5.08 19.79 5.02
CA GLU A 43 5.85 20.73 5.83
C GLU A 43 6.18 20.19 7.23
N ASN A 44 5.33 19.31 7.77
CA ASN A 44 5.50 18.72 9.09
C ASN A 44 6.31 17.41 9.05
N LEU A 45 6.49 16.81 7.87
CA LEU A 45 7.14 15.50 7.72
C LEU A 45 8.53 15.48 8.34
N HIS A 46 9.34 16.52 8.09
CA HIS A 46 10.68 16.62 8.64
C HIS A 46 10.68 16.67 10.18
N ALA A 47 9.78 17.47 10.77
CA ALA A 47 9.64 17.58 12.22
C ALA A 47 9.17 16.26 12.85
N VAL A 48 8.22 15.57 12.21
CA VAL A 48 7.74 14.26 12.67
C VAL A 48 8.85 13.21 12.67
N LEU A 49 9.68 13.17 11.62
CA LEU A 49 10.78 12.21 11.50
C LEU A 49 11.96 12.52 12.44
N THR A 50 12.20 13.80 12.73
CA THR A 50 13.28 14.22 13.64
C THR A 50 12.88 14.22 15.12
N ASN A 51 11.59 14.10 15.43
CA ASN A 51 11.11 13.92 16.80
C ASN A 51 11.84 12.73 17.48
N PRO A 52 12.47 12.92 18.66
CA PRO A 52 13.29 11.89 19.28
C PRO A 52 12.57 10.56 19.53
N THR A 53 11.28 10.62 19.91
CA THR A 53 10.45 9.44 20.16
C THR A 53 10.19 8.66 18.87
N ASN A 54 9.81 9.37 17.80
CA ASN A 54 9.56 8.76 16.49
C ASN A 54 10.86 8.20 15.89
N HIS A 55 11.96 8.95 15.99
CA HIS A 55 13.26 8.52 15.52
C HIS A 55 13.72 7.24 16.22
N ALA A 56 13.63 7.16 17.56
CA ALA A 56 13.97 5.97 18.32
C ALA A 56 13.08 4.76 17.95
N LYS A 57 11.78 5.00 17.71
CA LYS A 57 10.84 3.97 17.25
C LYS A 57 11.24 3.44 15.87
N LEU A 58 11.53 4.31 14.90
CA LEU A 58 11.97 3.94 13.56
C LEU A 58 13.31 3.20 13.59
N GLN A 59 14.27 3.63 14.42
CA GLN A 59 15.53 2.91 14.62
C GLN A 59 15.30 1.49 15.13
N THR A 60 14.37 1.31 16.08
CA THR A 60 14.00 0.00 16.61
C THR A 60 13.42 -0.89 15.51
N LEU A 61 12.50 -0.35 14.71
CA LEU A 61 11.87 -1.07 13.61
C LEU A 61 12.86 -1.45 12.49
N ARG A 62 13.88 -0.60 12.25
CA ARG A 62 14.99 -0.93 11.36
C ARG A 62 15.84 -2.08 11.90
N LYS A 63 16.20 -2.07 13.19
CA LYS A 63 16.96 -3.16 13.84
C LYS A 63 16.20 -4.49 13.76
N LYS A 64 14.88 -4.46 13.85
CA LYS A 64 13.98 -5.63 13.70
C LYS A 64 13.75 -6.05 12.24
N ARG A 65 14.39 -5.38 11.27
CA ARG A 65 14.24 -5.62 9.82
C ARG A 65 12.79 -5.49 9.33
N VAL A 66 11.98 -4.66 10.01
CA VAL A 66 10.65 -4.26 9.53
C VAL A 66 10.80 -3.13 8.53
N LEU A 67 11.64 -2.14 8.86
CA LEU A 67 12.02 -1.06 7.97
C LEU A 67 13.34 -1.41 7.27
N SER A 68 13.34 -1.43 5.93
CA SER A 68 14.53 -1.79 5.15
C SER A 68 15.59 -0.69 5.16
N THR A 69 16.84 -1.03 4.81
CA THR A 69 17.92 -0.02 4.66
C THR A 69 17.60 0.98 3.55
N PHE A 70 16.95 0.54 2.48
CA PHE A 70 16.54 1.41 1.37
C PHE A 70 15.47 2.42 1.81
N GLN A 71 14.42 1.94 2.49
CA GLN A 71 13.38 2.81 3.07
C GLN A 71 13.96 3.76 4.12
N TRP A 72 14.92 3.31 4.92
CA TRP A 72 15.63 4.19 5.86
C TRP A 72 16.32 5.36 5.15
N GLY A 73 16.96 5.12 4.01
CA GLY A 73 17.60 6.16 3.20
C GLY A 73 16.61 7.20 2.67
N LYS A 74 15.36 6.79 2.37
CA LYS A 74 14.27 7.72 2.00
C LYS A 74 13.83 8.59 3.17
N LEU A 75 13.80 8.05 4.40
CA LEU A 75 13.41 8.79 5.61
C LEU A 75 14.51 9.72 6.13
N TYR A 76 15.77 9.31 6.00
CA TYR A 76 16.93 10.04 6.49
C TYR A 76 17.98 10.18 5.38
N PRO A 77 17.68 10.97 4.33
CA PRO A 77 18.63 11.25 3.26
C PRO A 77 19.82 12.07 3.79
N VAL A 78 20.91 12.06 3.02
CA VAL A 78 22.12 12.84 3.33
C VAL A 78 21.79 14.33 3.48
N SER A 79 20.97 14.84 2.56
CA SER A 79 20.40 16.18 2.63
C SER A 79 19.08 16.15 3.40
N LYS A 80 19.11 16.52 4.68
CA LYS A 80 17.95 16.41 5.59
C LYS A 80 16.68 17.14 5.11
N THR A 81 16.83 18.17 4.29
CA THR A 81 15.73 18.96 3.71
C THR A 81 15.11 18.35 2.45
N SER A 82 15.68 17.26 1.91
CA SER A 82 15.19 16.62 0.68
C SER A 82 14.16 15.51 0.92
N VAL A 83 13.73 15.29 2.16
CA VAL A 83 12.71 14.28 2.48
C VAL A 83 11.34 14.76 1.99
N SER A 84 10.65 13.91 1.26
CA SER A 84 9.31 14.19 0.72
C SER A 84 8.51 12.89 0.64
N SER A 85 7.23 12.96 0.99
CA SER A 85 6.27 11.86 0.82
C SER A 85 6.15 11.43 -0.65
N GLY A 86 6.46 12.32 -1.59
CA GLY A 86 6.58 12.05 -3.03
C GLY A 86 7.54 10.92 -3.39
N ASN A 87 8.55 10.69 -2.56
CA ASN A 87 9.58 9.66 -2.78
C ASN A 87 9.23 8.33 -2.10
N PHE A 88 8.13 8.27 -1.34
CA PHE A 88 7.71 7.08 -0.61
C PHE A 88 6.86 6.17 -1.49
N ASP A 89 7.18 4.88 -1.43
CA ASP A 89 6.33 3.82 -1.98
C ASP A 89 5.14 3.56 -1.05
N THR A 90 4.13 2.84 -1.56
CA THR A 90 2.90 2.52 -0.82
C THR A 90 3.18 1.80 0.50
N SER A 91 4.14 0.87 0.48
CA SER A 91 4.63 0.13 1.65
C SER A 91 5.12 1.08 2.75
N LEU A 92 6.00 2.03 2.41
CA LEU A 92 6.52 3.00 3.37
C LEU A 92 5.45 3.96 3.88
N LEU A 93 4.53 4.42 3.03
CA LEU A 93 3.40 5.27 3.43
C LEU A 93 2.52 4.56 4.47
N LEU A 94 2.08 3.34 4.17
CA LEU A 94 1.25 2.52 5.09
C LEU A 94 2.00 2.19 6.39
N PHE A 95 3.29 1.87 6.29
CA PHE A 95 4.13 1.61 7.45
C PHE A 95 4.18 2.81 8.40
N LEU A 96 4.39 4.01 7.90
CA LEU A 96 4.44 5.24 8.71
C LEU A 96 3.06 5.56 9.32
N LEU A 97 1.97 5.45 8.54
CA LEU A 97 0.61 5.67 9.02
C LEU A 97 0.27 4.79 10.22
N ARG A 98 0.61 3.50 10.13
CA ARG A 98 0.38 2.55 11.23
C ARG A 98 1.31 2.78 12.41
N ASN A 99 2.61 2.96 12.16
CA ASN A 99 3.62 2.92 13.23
C ASN A 99 3.91 4.28 13.86
N ILE A 100 3.73 5.39 13.16
CA ILE A 100 4.01 6.73 13.67
C ILE A 100 2.72 7.44 14.03
N PHE A 101 1.71 7.38 13.16
CA PHE A 101 0.43 8.07 13.36
C PHE A 101 -0.64 7.21 14.06
N GLY A 102 -0.37 5.91 14.24
CA GLY A 102 -1.22 5.02 15.03
C GLY A 102 -2.52 4.57 14.34
N LEU A 103 -2.63 4.77 13.02
CA LEU A 103 -3.81 4.37 12.26
C LEU A 103 -3.99 2.86 12.30
N ASN A 104 -5.22 2.42 12.52
CA ASN A 104 -5.57 1.00 12.61
C ASN A 104 -6.46 0.57 11.45
N PHE A 105 -5.81 0.15 10.36
CA PHE A 105 -6.47 -0.51 9.24
C PHE A 105 -6.17 -2.03 9.27
N PRO A 106 -7.02 -2.88 8.66
CA PRO A 106 -6.81 -4.33 8.59
C PRO A 106 -5.62 -4.74 7.70
N ALA A 107 -5.19 -6.00 7.88
CA ALA A 107 -4.19 -6.67 7.05
C ALA A 107 -4.80 -7.11 5.72
N SER A 108 -3.98 -7.28 4.68
CA SER A 108 -4.45 -7.81 3.40
C SER A 108 -5.25 -9.13 3.58
N GLY A 109 -6.33 -9.27 2.82
CA GLY A 109 -7.25 -10.42 2.90
C GLY A 109 -8.22 -10.43 4.08
N ARG A 110 -8.11 -9.51 5.05
CA ARG A 110 -9.05 -9.38 6.20
C ARG A 110 -9.88 -8.10 6.14
N ASN A 111 -10.10 -7.59 4.93
CA ASN A 111 -10.72 -6.29 4.69
C ASN A 111 -12.18 -6.48 4.29
N ASN A 112 -13.09 -5.79 4.97
CA ASN A 112 -14.47 -5.59 4.53
C ASN A 112 -14.62 -4.14 4.07
N LEU A 113 -15.50 -3.89 3.11
CA LEU A 113 -15.76 -2.53 2.64
C LEU A 113 -16.37 -1.72 3.80
N PRO A 114 -15.74 -0.60 4.22
CA PRO A 114 -16.31 0.26 5.26
C PRO A 114 -17.60 0.94 4.81
N PRO A 115 -18.47 1.38 5.74
CA PRO A 115 -19.70 2.10 5.43
C PRO A 115 -19.40 3.33 4.56
N GLY A 116 -20.20 3.61 3.53
CA GLY A 116 -19.94 4.72 2.60
C GLY A 116 -19.83 6.11 3.25
N SER A 117 -20.48 6.31 4.40
CA SER A 117 -20.40 7.54 5.19
C SER A 117 -19.10 7.72 5.98
N ASP A 118 -18.30 6.67 6.14
CA ASP A 118 -17.03 6.73 6.87
C ASP A 118 -15.93 7.27 5.96
N THR A 119 -15.55 8.52 6.20
CA THR A 119 -14.50 9.25 5.47
C THR A 119 -13.19 9.33 6.26
N SER A 120 -12.98 8.45 7.25
CA SER A 120 -11.72 8.40 7.98
C SER A 120 -10.56 7.92 7.08
N PRO A 121 -9.33 8.36 7.34
CA PRO A 121 -8.14 7.84 6.68
C PRO A 121 -8.04 6.31 6.71
N GLU A 122 -8.37 5.69 7.85
CA GLU A 122 -8.38 4.23 7.99
C GLU A 122 -9.39 3.55 7.07
N ALA A 123 -10.61 4.10 6.96
CA ALA A 123 -11.62 3.58 6.07
C ALA A 123 -11.20 3.73 4.60
N ASP A 124 -10.61 4.86 4.23
CA ASP A 124 -10.13 5.12 2.86
C ASP A 124 -9.01 4.17 2.46
N ILE A 125 -8.02 3.98 3.33
CA ILE A 125 -6.96 2.98 3.15
C ILE A 125 -7.58 1.58 3.03
N THR A 126 -8.56 1.24 3.88
CA THR A 126 -9.23 -0.07 3.85
C THR A 126 -9.95 -0.32 2.53
N ARG A 127 -10.57 0.70 1.93
CA ARG A 127 -11.21 0.57 0.61
C ARG A 127 -10.20 0.30 -0.50
N ILE A 128 -9.10 1.07 -0.54
CA ILE A 128 -8.03 0.84 -1.53
C ILE A 128 -7.50 -0.60 -1.41
N LYS A 129 -7.20 -1.04 -0.18
CA LYS A 129 -6.74 -2.40 0.09
C LYS A 129 -7.78 -3.45 -0.28
N PHE A 130 -9.06 -3.21 0.00
CA PHE A 130 -10.14 -4.12 -0.39
C PHE A 130 -10.19 -4.35 -1.91
N PHE A 131 -10.16 -3.28 -2.72
CA PHE A 131 -10.19 -3.43 -4.17
C PHE A 131 -8.93 -4.08 -4.72
N ARG A 132 -7.76 -3.71 -4.19
CA ARG A 132 -6.49 -4.38 -4.53
C ARG A 132 -6.56 -5.88 -4.26
N ASP A 133 -7.03 -6.29 -3.09
CA ASP A 133 -7.14 -7.70 -2.73
C ASP A 133 -8.21 -8.44 -3.57
N ARG A 134 -9.25 -7.73 -4.05
CA ARG A 134 -10.27 -8.28 -4.96
C ARG A 134 -9.72 -8.48 -6.37
N VAL A 135 -9.03 -7.49 -6.92
CA VAL A 135 -8.36 -7.58 -8.23
C VAL A 135 -7.29 -8.67 -8.20
N PHE A 136 -6.52 -8.76 -7.12
CA PHE A 136 -5.48 -9.78 -6.97
C PHE A 136 -5.98 -11.22 -7.10
N ARG A 137 -7.27 -11.49 -6.83
CA ARG A 137 -7.85 -12.84 -7.00
C ARG A 137 -7.79 -13.36 -8.42
N TYR A 138 -7.68 -12.47 -9.40
CA TYR A 138 -7.56 -12.81 -10.82
C TYR A 138 -6.10 -13.07 -11.25
N ALA A 139 -5.12 -12.89 -10.36
CA ALA A 139 -3.69 -13.03 -10.69
C ALA A 139 -3.30 -14.41 -11.21
N ALA A 140 -4.00 -15.48 -10.82
CA ALA A 140 -3.69 -16.84 -11.27
C ALA A 140 -3.92 -17.03 -12.78
N ASN A 141 -4.94 -16.38 -13.32
CA ASN A 141 -5.30 -16.47 -14.73
C ASN A 141 -4.88 -15.23 -15.52
N ALA A 142 -4.50 -14.16 -14.81
CA ALA A 142 -4.19 -12.85 -15.35
C ALA A 142 -5.25 -12.34 -16.36
N SER A 143 -6.52 -12.67 -16.15
CA SER A 143 -7.62 -12.40 -17.09
C SER A 143 -8.90 -12.03 -16.34
N VAL A 144 -9.62 -11.03 -16.86
CA VAL A 144 -10.89 -10.51 -16.33
C VAL A 144 -11.85 -10.23 -17.49
N ASP A 145 -13.09 -10.74 -17.39
CA ASP A 145 -14.16 -10.50 -18.36
C ASP A 145 -14.66 -9.05 -18.34
N ASP A 146 -15.24 -8.59 -19.46
CA ASP A 146 -15.66 -7.20 -19.64
C ASP A 146 -16.68 -6.68 -18.58
N PRO A 147 -17.74 -7.43 -18.22
CA PRO A 147 -18.65 -7.03 -17.15
C PRO A 147 -17.94 -6.83 -15.80
N THR A 148 -17.08 -7.79 -15.42
CA THR A 148 -16.32 -7.72 -14.17
C THR A 148 -15.32 -6.57 -14.18
N PHE A 149 -14.62 -6.37 -15.30
CA PHE A 149 -13.72 -5.25 -15.51
C PHE A 149 -14.45 -3.92 -15.30
N SER A 150 -15.56 -3.72 -15.99
CA SER A 150 -16.36 -2.49 -15.92
C SER A 150 -16.85 -2.21 -14.50
N LEU A 151 -17.26 -3.25 -13.77
CA LEU A 151 -17.68 -3.13 -12.38
C LEU A 151 -16.53 -2.68 -11.47
N TYR A 152 -15.37 -3.32 -11.55
CA TYR A 152 -14.23 -2.97 -10.70
C TYR A 152 -13.63 -1.61 -11.06
N TRP A 153 -13.49 -1.31 -12.35
CA TRP A 153 -12.98 -0.03 -12.82
C TRP A 153 -13.80 1.13 -12.24
N ASN A 154 -15.13 1.08 -12.38
CA ASN A 154 -16.02 2.12 -11.89
C ASN A 154 -16.00 2.24 -10.35
N ASN A 155 -16.01 1.12 -9.63
CA ASN A 155 -15.96 1.15 -8.16
C ASN A 155 -14.61 1.70 -7.63
N ILE A 156 -13.51 1.38 -8.31
CA ILE A 156 -12.19 1.90 -7.98
C ILE A 156 -12.13 3.40 -8.31
N LYS A 157 -12.62 3.81 -9.50
CA LYS A 157 -12.72 5.21 -9.90
C LYS A 157 -13.52 6.02 -8.87
N ASP A 158 -14.73 5.59 -8.51
CA ASP A 158 -15.56 6.26 -7.50
C ASP A 158 -14.84 6.38 -6.16
N THR A 159 -14.16 5.31 -5.72
CA THR A 159 -13.37 5.32 -4.48
C THR A 159 -12.25 6.35 -4.54
N PHE A 160 -11.54 6.45 -5.67
CA PHE A 160 -10.45 7.39 -5.85
C PHE A 160 -10.94 8.83 -5.95
N LEU A 161 -12.02 9.10 -6.69
CA LEU A 161 -12.64 10.42 -6.77
C LEU A 161 -13.18 10.88 -5.41
N ARG A 162 -13.72 9.97 -4.60
CA ARG A 162 -14.14 10.27 -3.23
C ARG A 162 -12.95 10.67 -2.34
N ILE A 163 -11.79 10.04 -2.53
CA ILE A 163 -10.59 10.33 -1.73
C ILE A 163 -9.94 11.62 -2.22
N GLY A 164 -9.54 11.68 -3.49
CA GLY A 164 -8.76 12.78 -4.06
C GLY A 164 -9.58 13.95 -4.59
N GLY A 165 -10.89 13.80 -4.74
CA GLY A 165 -11.76 14.78 -5.40
C GLY A 165 -11.81 14.62 -6.92
N THR A 166 -12.62 15.46 -7.57
CA THR A 166 -12.87 15.41 -9.02
C THR A 166 -11.65 15.78 -9.88
N CYS A 167 -10.61 16.39 -9.31
CA CYS A 167 -9.38 16.70 -10.04
C CYS A 167 -8.62 15.45 -10.51
N TYR A 168 -8.91 14.28 -9.93
CA TYR A 168 -8.32 13.00 -10.36
C TYR A 168 -9.12 12.34 -11.49
N GLU A 169 -10.24 12.91 -11.92
CA GLU A 169 -11.01 12.36 -13.03
C GLU A 169 -10.20 12.36 -14.32
N GLU A 170 -9.52 13.48 -14.62
CA GLU A 170 -8.62 13.58 -15.78
C GLU A 170 -7.44 12.60 -15.69
N VAL A 171 -6.95 12.32 -14.48
CA VAL A 171 -5.86 11.35 -14.26
C VAL A 171 -6.33 9.92 -14.52
N ILE A 172 -7.55 9.57 -14.09
CA ILE A 172 -8.11 8.22 -14.24
C ILE A 172 -8.59 7.98 -15.68
N ASP A 173 -9.12 9.01 -16.33
CA ASP A 173 -9.62 8.94 -17.71
C ASP A 173 -8.50 9.13 -18.75
N ASP A 174 -7.25 9.25 -18.32
CA ASP A 174 -6.10 9.33 -19.19
C ASP A 174 -6.03 8.07 -20.09
N PRO A 175 -6.05 8.21 -21.43
CA PRO A 175 -6.03 7.07 -22.35
C PRO A 175 -4.78 6.19 -22.20
N THR A 176 -3.69 6.73 -21.68
CA THR A 176 -2.47 5.95 -21.43
C THR A 176 -2.71 4.89 -20.36
N LEU A 177 -3.60 5.09 -19.38
CA LEU A 177 -3.95 4.07 -18.38
C LEU A 177 -4.64 2.86 -19.01
N HIS A 178 -5.34 3.06 -20.14
CA HIS A 178 -5.99 1.99 -20.90
C HIS A 178 -5.06 1.29 -21.89
N CYS A 179 -3.95 1.93 -22.28
CA CYS A 179 -3.01 1.36 -23.24
C CYS A 179 -2.16 0.27 -22.57
N MET A 180 -2.36 -0.99 -22.98
CA MET A 180 -1.56 -2.14 -22.52
C MET A 180 -0.87 -2.81 -23.70
N ASP A 181 0.43 -3.03 -23.54
CA ASP A 181 1.21 -4.00 -24.30
C ASP A 181 1.68 -5.13 -23.37
N ALA A 182 2.27 -6.19 -23.93
CA ALA A 182 2.67 -7.36 -23.15
C ALA A 182 3.67 -7.03 -22.03
N ASP A 183 4.57 -6.06 -22.23
CA ASP A 183 5.58 -5.69 -21.25
C ASP A 183 4.94 -4.92 -20.08
N LEU A 184 4.01 -4.00 -20.38
CA LEU A 184 3.23 -3.28 -19.39
C LEU A 184 2.30 -4.21 -18.60
N GLU A 185 1.68 -5.19 -19.26
CA GLU A 185 0.83 -6.19 -18.61
C GLU A 185 1.62 -6.93 -17.52
N GLU A 186 2.79 -7.48 -17.86
CA GLU A 186 3.62 -8.20 -16.89
C GLU A 186 4.11 -7.26 -15.77
N HIS A 187 4.52 -6.04 -16.13
CA HIS A 187 5.06 -5.06 -15.21
C HIS A 187 4.07 -4.69 -14.09
N TYR A 188 2.85 -4.25 -14.43
CA TYR A 188 1.88 -3.82 -13.41
C TYR A 188 1.33 -4.98 -12.60
N GLN A 189 1.27 -6.18 -13.18
CA GLN A 189 0.91 -7.38 -12.43
C GLN A 189 1.97 -7.71 -11.37
N GLU A 190 3.26 -7.57 -11.67
CA GLU A 190 4.32 -7.76 -10.67
C GLU A 190 4.28 -6.66 -9.61
N LEU A 191 4.12 -5.39 -10.00
CA LEU A 191 4.00 -4.30 -9.03
C LEU A 191 2.83 -4.51 -8.05
N LEU A 192 1.69 -5.03 -8.54
CA LEU A 192 0.56 -5.38 -7.66
C LEU A 192 0.91 -6.54 -6.71
N ARG A 193 1.64 -7.56 -7.19
CA ARG A 193 2.15 -8.67 -6.38
C ARG A 193 3.13 -8.18 -5.30
N GLU A 194 4.08 -7.32 -5.66
CA GLU A 194 5.04 -6.73 -4.74
C GLU A 194 4.34 -5.91 -3.66
N TRP A 195 3.37 -5.08 -4.03
CA TRP A 195 2.60 -4.29 -3.08
C TRP A 195 1.88 -5.18 -2.04
N LEU A 196 1.34 -6.34 -2.45
CA LEU A 196 0.70 -7.27 -1.52
C LEU A 196 1.71 -7.90 -0.55
N LYS A 197 2.85 -8.39 -1.07
CA LYS A 197 3.94 -9.00 -0.27
C LYS A 197 4.47 -8.03 0.80
N ASP A 198 4.62 -6.76 0.44
CA ASP A 198 5.12 -5.73 1.33
C ASP A 198 4.15 -5.43 2.49
N ASP A 199 2.85 -5.38 2.22
CA ASP A 199 1.82 -5.13 3.25
C ASP A 199 1.70 -6.29 4.26
N ASP A 200 1.87 -7.54 3.79
CA ASP A 200 1.92 -8.73 4.64
C ASP A 200 3.15 -8.72 5.54
N HIS A 201 4.33 -8.39 5.00
CA HIS A 201 5.58 -8.29 5.79
C HIS A 201 5.50 -7.24 6.90
N ILE A 202 4.93 -6.07 6.60
CA ILE A 202 4.67 -5.01 7.60
C ILE A 202 3.75 -5.55 8.70
N THR A 203 2.73 -6.30 8.35
CA THR A 203 1.74 -6.80 9.30
C THR A 203 2.31 -7.92 10.17
N ASP A 204 2.97 -8.93 9.60
CA ASP A 204 3.45 -10.11 10.31
C ASP A 204 4.51 -9.76 11.37
N LYS A 205 5.46 -8.88 11.03
CA LYS A 205 6.52 -8.51 11.96
C LYS A 205 6.05 -7.60 13.10
N VAL A 206 5.00 -6.81 12.87
CA VAL A 206 4.39 -5.98 13.92
C VAL A 206 3.61 -6.83 14.94
N HIS A 207 2.99 -7.93 14.50
CA HIS A 207 2.22 -8.81 15.40
C HIS A 207 3.09 -9.80 16.19
N GLY A 208 4.23 -10.24 15.63
CA GLY A 208 5.18 -11.10 16.34
C GLY A 208 5.69 -10.52 17.68
N ASP A 209 5.78 -9.19 17.78
CA ASP A 209 6.23 -8.49 18.99
C ASP A 209 5.15 -8.40 20.10
N LYS A 210 3.86 -8.45 19.75
CA LYS A 210 2.77 -8.35 20.76
C LYS A 210 2.64 -9.64 21.58
N ILE A 211 3.04 -10.78 21.03
CA ILE A 211 2.93 -12.09 21.69
C ILE A 211 4.03 -12.27 22.75
N VAL A 212 5.24 -11.74 22.51
CA VAL A 212 6.38 -11.88 23.45
C VAL A 212 6.18 -11.02 24.71
N LYS A 213 5.57 -9.83 24.60
CA LYS A 213 5.34 -8.95 25.77
C LYS A 213 4.31 -9.49 26.77
N LYS A 214 3.37 -10.34 26.35
CA LYS A 214 2.43 -11.00 27.29
C LYS A 214 3.05 -12.18 28.04
N GLY A 215 4.25 -12.65 27.67
CA GLY A 215 4.91 -13.80 28.30
C GLY A 215 5.83 -13.46 29.50
N GLN A 216 6.15 -12.19 29.74
CA GLN A 216 7.10 -11.77 30.79
C GLN A 216 6.48 -11.05 32.00
N GLU A 217 5.18 -10.77 32.01
CA GLU A 217 4.49 -10.14 33.17
C GLU A 217 3.91 -11.14 34.19
N GLY A 218 4.30 -12.42 34.13
CA GLY A 218 3.70 -13.50 34.93
C GLY A 218 4.63 -14.23 35.91
N ARG A 219 5.86 -13.77 36.18
CA ARG A 219 6.73 -14.40 37.19
C ARG A 219 7.50 -13.38 38.01
N GLY A 220 6.88 -13.00 39.12
CA GLY A 220 7.59 -12.35 40.22
C GLY A 220 6.61 -11.75 41.19
N HIS A 221 6.15 -12.53 42.16
CA HIS A 221 6.16 -12.17 43.60
C HIS A 221 5.48 -13.27 44.41
N GLY A 222 6.20 -13.74 45.42
CA GLY A 222 5.79 -14.71 46.42
C GLY A 222 7.08 -15.26 47.02
N GLY A 223 7.58 -14.81 48.15
CA GLY A 223 7.03 -13.99 49.21
C GLY A 223 7.82 -14.45 50.43
N PHE A 224 8.82 -13.66 50.84
CA PHE A 224 9.48 -13.86 52.13
C PHE A 224 8.56 -13.27 53.20
N LEU A 225 8.01 -14.15 54.03
CA LEU A 225 7.93 -14.08 55.49
C LEU A 225 7.01 -15.22 55.99
#